data_AF-A0A0N0BFN9-F1
#
_entry.id   AF-A0A0N0BFN9-F1
#
_cell.length_a   1.000
_cell.length_b   1.000
_cell.length_c   1.000
_cell.angle_alpha   90.00
_cell.angle_beta   90.00
_cell.angle_gamma   90.00
#
_symmetry.space_group_name_H-M   'P 1'
#
loop_
_entity.id
_entity.type
_entity.pdbx_description
1 polymer ?
#
loop_
_entity_poly.entity_id
_entity_poly.type
_entity_poly.pdbx_seq_one_letter_code
_entity_poly.pdbx_strand_id
1 'polypeptide(L)'
;MAHKVQRIPDEVELETIALAELSRLKRQYRIMENDRDACSKDAKLQLHNQKNMIDHLEYEKAELVIRIKTATSKTFARKDKEMDEKLKCTLTMQTKYDEMIRTEKQEIVELDNEIHKLSNEIANLKTKIKSDIQLRDIALRQDKMIHILENRLEVATKRFNIAVAQNTKLRNEIEDMLKERAQFTALWNKLINQLNTGKQIINDLIEQATIAFNQRDEELNKIQALRERGLRDLKTHVSEMCELQRTMDNEMKLQEFLGVKGQYREMADLNAKRAAERKAKIEEKQNMIENYKHILQMIKEFTGEQDIDKLIAHFIKQEEENFALFSYVNELNDELESLQSRMAQLTTAIQNAHIMNELTNREQAETLDKLKKELEDQTALADAAEENLLQCDDVIEKLLKGIESLFKAIRCDNSPILQLLGDHEQITTSNVMLYLGIIEKRITQMFHKVYWLDKAAKMQQLRLDEERKPRLKVPHVEQIASTQPCALCVEKEELQIVSEGLEQPLTRNEATKKLKQRLEEDYSELLHNISGCHLPAARKIIQKRYQ
;
A
#
# COMPACT_ATOMS: atom_id res chain seq x y z
N MET A 1 111.30 92.65 -153.73
CA MET A 1 110.92 93.61 -154.78
C MET A 1 109.79 94.51 -154.27
N ALA A 2 109.81 95.78 -154.69
CA ALA A 2 108.76 96.80 -154.63
C ALA A 2 108.46 97.54 -153.30
N HIS A 3 109.14 98.68 -153.17
CA HIS A 3 108.78 100.02 -152.66
C HIS A 3 107.49 100.28 -151.85
N LYS A 4 107.65 100.98 -150.72
CA LYS A 4 107.42 102.45 -150.58
C LYS A 4 108.01 102.96 -149.25
N VAL A 5 109.17 103.62 -149.27
CA VAL A 5 109.38 105.10 -149.20
C VAL A 5 108.74 105.69 -147.95
N GLN A 6 109.51 105.77 -146.85
CA GLN A 6 110.21 106.98 -146.37
C GLN A 6 109.26 108.15 -146.07
N ARG A 7 109.21 108.59 -144.81
CA ARG A 7 109.95 109.78 -144.35
C ARG A 7 109.83 110.00 -142.85
N ILE A 8 110.97 110.44 -142.31
CA ILE A 8 111.30 110.92 -140.96
C ILE A 8 110.55 112.24 -140.72
N PRO A 9 110.00 112.51 -139.51
CA PRO A 9 110.78 113.28 -138.52
C PRO A 9 110.57 112.94 -137.03
N ASP A 10 111.65 113.21 -136.30
CA ASP A 10 111.81 113.57 -134.89
C ASP A 10 111.62 112.55 -133.75
N GLU A 11 112.55 112.72 -132.80
CA GLU A 11 113.31 111.68 -132.09
C GLU A 11 112.81 111.50 -130.64
N VAL A 12 111.65 112.04 -130.28
CA VAL A 12 111.23 112.13 -128.86
C VAL A 12 109.83 111.55 -128.59
N GLU A 13 108.96 111.35 -129.60
CA GLU A 13 107.59 110.83 -129.38
C GLU A 13 107.40 109.32 -129.70
N LEU A 14 108.30 108.68 -130.47
CA LEU A 14 108.13 107.27 -130.86
C LEU A 14 108.56 106.25 -129.79
N GLU A 15 109.49 106.62 -128.90
CA GLU A 15 110.00 105.73 -127.85
C GLU A 15 108.93 105.39 -126.79
N THR A 16 107.94 106.26 -126.58
CA THR A 16 106.91 106.04 -125.55
C THR A 16 105.83 105.04 -125.96
N ILE A 17 105.52 104.88 -127.25
CA ILE A 17 104.46 103.98 -127.74
C ILE A 17 104.95 102.53 -127.90
N ALA A 18 106.20 102.31 -128.32
CA ALA A 18 106.73 100.95 -128.54
C ALA A 18 106.99 100.17 -127.23
N LEU A 19 107.38 100.86 -126.15
CA LEU A 19 107.57 100.23 -124.83
C LEU A 19 106.27 99.61 -124.29
N ALA A 20 105.10 100.17 -124.64
CA ALA A 20 103.81 99.63 -124.29
C ALA A 20 103.51 98.29 -125.02
N GLU A 21 103.80 98.17 -126.32
CA GLU A 21 103.61 96.91 -127.07
C GLU A 21 104.52 95.78 -126.59
N LEU A 22 105.77 96.09 -126.23
CA LEU A 22 106.75 95.12 -125.74
C LEU A 22 106.31 94.47 -124.41
N SER A 23 105.59 95.22 -123.57
CA SER A 23 105.05 94.71 -122.30
C SER A 23 103.90 93.71 -122.51
N ARG A 24 103.04 93.93 -123.50
CA ARG A 24 101.90 93.04 -123.82
C ARG A 24 102.35 91.72 -124.42
N LEU A 25 103.30 91.74 -125.37
CA LEU A 25 103.84 90.54 -126.02
C LEU A 25 104.58 89.62 -125.04
N LYS A 26 105.34 90.18 -124.08
CA LYS A 26 105.99 89.40 -123.02
C LYS A 26 105.01 88.65 -122.11
N ARG A 27 103.79 89.17 -121.92
CA ARG A 27 102.77 88.51 -121.09
C ARG A 27 102.12 87.33 -121.80
N GLN A 28 101.85 87.45 -123.10
CA GLN A 28 101.21 86.38 -123.88
C GLN A 28 102.10 85.14 -124.04
N TYR A 29 103.40 85.32 -124.26
CA TYR A 29 104.30 84.17 -124.45
C TYR A 29 104.52 83.36 -123.17
N ARG A 30 104.55 84.01 -122.00
CA ARG A 30 104.65 83.34 -120.69
C ARG A 30 103.50 82.37 -120.42
N ILE A 31 102.30 82.67 -120.93
CA ILE A 31 101.12 81.82 -120.74
C ILE A 31 101.26 80.54 -121.57
N MET A 32 101.65 80.65 -122.85
CA MET A 32 101.85 79.46 -123.70
C MET A 32 102.98 78.53 -123.23
N GLU A 33 104.05 79.08 -122.67
CA GLU A 33 105.16 78.27 -122.13
C GLU A 33 104.74 77.48 -120.89
N ASN A 34 103.87 78.05 -120.05
CA ASN A 34 103.30 77.36 -118.90
C ASN A 34 102.34 76.22 -119.30
N ASP A 35 101.52 76.41 -120.34
CA ASP A 35 100.57 75.38 -120.80
C ASP A 35 101.28 74.16 -121.42
N ARG A 36 102.38 74.38 -122.16
CA ARG A 36 103.22 73.28 -122.69
C ARG A 36 103.83 72.44 -121.57
N ASP A 37 104.30 73.10 -120.51
CA ASP A 37 104.88 72.42 -119.35
C ASP A 37 103.84 71.67 -118.51
N ALA A 38 102.58 72.12 -118.48
CA ALA A 38 101.50 71.41 -117.80
C ALA A 38 101.17 70.06 -118.47
N CYS A 39 101.01 70.04 -119.81
CA CYS A 39 100.70 68.81 -120.55
C CYS A 39 101.82 67.74 -120.45
N SER A 40 103.09 68.15 -120.47
CA SER A 40 104.24 67.23 -120.33
C SER A 40 104.35 66.61 -118.93
N LYS A 41 103.92 67.34 -117.90
CA LYS A 41 103.91 66.84 -116.52
C LYS A 41 102.82 65.79 -116.30
N ASP A 42 101.63 65.98 -116.88
CA ASP A 42 100.50 65.07 -116.69
C ASP A 42 100.75 63.68 -117.29
N ALA A 43 101.32 63.61 -118.51
CA ALA A 43 101.67 62.33 -119.15
C ALA A 43 102.72 61.52 -118.37
N LYS A 44 103.69 62.19 -117.73
CA LYS A 44 104.70 61.53 -116.89
C LYS A 44 104.11 61.02 -115.57
N LEU A 45 103.13 61.73 -115.02
CA LEU A 45 102.45 61.35 -113.78
C LEU A 45 101.63 60.06 -113.97
N GLN A 46 100.95 59.91 -115.12
CA GLN A 46 100.16 58.72 -115.41
C GLN A 46 101.03 57.46 -115.59
N LEU A 47 102.17 57.57 -116.28
CA LEU A 47 103.14 56.48 -116.41
C LEU A 47 103.78 56.09 -115.07
N HIS A 48 104.06 57.07 -114.21
CA HIS A 48 104.56 56.81 -112.87
C HIS A 48 103.52 56.07 -112.00
N ASN A 49 102.24 56.46 -112.09
CA ASN A 49 101.15 55.82 -111.35
C ASN A 49 100.93 54.35 -111.76
N GLN A 50 101.00 54.03 -113.06
CA GLN A 50 100.87 52.64 -113.52
C GLN A 50 102.02 51.75 -113.04
N LYS A 51 103.24 52.29 -112.98
CA LYS A 51 104.41 51.53 -112.50
C LYS A 51 104.34 51.27 -111.00
N ASN A 52 103.93 52.28 -110.21
CA ASN A 52 103.71 52.11 -108.76
C ASN A 52 102.64 51.05 -108.44
N MET A 53 101.60 50.91 -109.28
CA MET A 53 100.56 49.89 -109.09
C MET A 53 101.07 48.47 -109.32
N ILE A 54 101.92 48.27 -110.33
CA ILE A 54 102.54 46.96 -110.61
C ILE A 54 103.46 46.56 -109.47
N ASP A 55 104.31 47.48 -109.01
CA ASP A 55 105.22 47.23 -107.88
C ASP A 55 104.44 46.88 -106.59
N HIS A 56 103.26 47.48 -106.38
CA HIS A 56 102.41 47.15 -105.24
C HIS A 56 101.84 45.73 -105.31
N LEU A 57 101.37 45.29 -106.47
CA LEU A 57 100.81 43.94 -106.65
C LEU A 57 101.89 42.84 -106.55
N GLU A 58 103.11 43.10 -107.03
CA GLU A 58 104.22 42.16 -106.86
C GLU A 58 104.63 42.02 -105.37
N TYR A 59 104.58 43.12 -104.62
CA TYR A 59 104.79 43.10 -103.17
C TYR A 59 103.73 42.25 -102.45
N GLU A 60 102.44 42.44 -102.75
CA GLU A 60 101.35 41.66 -102.14
C GLU A 60 101.47 40.16 -102.45
N LYS A 61 101.83 39.82 -103.70
CA LYS A 61 102.06 38.42 -104.09
C LYS A 61 103.19 37.80 -103.28
N ALA A 62 104.30 38.50 -103.10
CA ALA A 62 105.42 38.03 -102.30
C ALA A 62 105.01 37.85 -100.82
N GLU A 63 104.23 38.79 -100.28
CA GLU A 63 103.74 38.74 -98.91
C GLU A 63 102.82 37.52 -98.66
N LEU A 64 101.88 37.25 -99.56
CA LEU A 64 100.97 36.09 -99.45
C LEU A 64 101.72 34.76 -99.49
N VAL A 65 102.72 34.62 -100.36
CA VAL A 65 103.55 33.40 -100.43
C VAL A 65 104.35 33.20 -99.15
N ILE A 66 104.85 34.28 -98.54
CA ILE A 66 105.52 34.22 -97.24
C ILE A 66 104.53 33.74 -96.16
N ARG A 67 103.30 34.28 -96.12
CA ARG A 67 102.26 33.88 -95.14
C ARG A 67 101.88 32.39 -95.24
N ILE A 68 101.78 31.85 -96.45
CA ILE A 68 101.49 30.42 -96.65
C ILE A 68 102.66 29.57 -96.15
N LYS A 69 103.90 29.94 -96.49
CA LYS A 69 105.09 29.21 -96.01
C LYS A 69 105.25 29.27 -94.50
N THR A 70 104.93 30.38 -93.86
CA THR A 70 104.91 30.47 -92.38
C THR A 70 103.80 29.60 -91.80
N ALA A 71 102.59 29.61 -92.34
CA ALA A 71 101.49 28.76 -91.87
C ALA A 71 101.79 27.25 -92.00
N THR A 72 102.44 26.83 -93.10
CA THR A 72 102.86 25.43 -93.31
C THR A 72 104.24 25.11 -92.75
N SER A 73 104.85 26.03 -91.99
CA SER A 73 106.17 25.78 -91.42
C SER A 73 106.10 24.72 -90.32
N LYS A 74 107.20 23.98 -90.15
CA LYS A 74 107.30 22.89 -89.17
C LYS A 74 106.97 23.34 -87.74
N THR A 75 107.15 24.62 -87.42
CA THR A 75 106.88 25.20 -86.11
C THR A 75 105.39 25.25 -85.77
N PHE A 76 104.52 25.64 -86.71
CA PHE A 76 103.07 25.68 -86.48
C PHE A 76 102.46 24.27 -86.49
N ALA A 77 102.92 23.38 -87.36
CA ALA A 77 102.50 21.98 -87.33
C ALA A 77 102.89 21.26 -86.02
N ARG A 78 104.01 21.64 -85.39
CA ARG A 78 104.38 21.14 -84.06
C ARG A 78 103.48 21.70 -82.97
N LYS A 79 103.13 22.99 -83.03
CA LYS A 79 102.16 23.60 -82.11
C LYS A 79 100.78 22.94 -82.20
N ASP A 80 100.32 22.59 -83.39
CA ASP A 80 99.04 21.87 -83.58
C ASP A 80 99.07 20.47 -82.95
N LYS A 81 100.18 19.71 -83.10
CA LYS A 81 100.34 18.43 -82.41
C LYS A 81 100.39 18.58 -80.89
N GLU A 82 101.12 19.57 -80.39
CA GLU A 82 101.16 19.89 -78.95
C GLU A 82 99.77 20.30 -78.43
N MET A 83 98.94 20.97 -79.24
CA MET A 83 97.55 21.27 -78.89
C MET A 83 96.66 20.02 -78.89
N ASP A 84 96.81 19.12 -79.85
CA ASP A 84 96.04 17.87 -79.91
C ASP A 84 96.35 16.94 -78.71
N GLU A 85 97.62 16.85 -78.31
CA GLU A 85 98.03 16.11 -77.12
C GLU A 85 97.47 16.74 -75.82
N LYS A 86 97.47 18.07 -75.72
CA LYS A 86 96.84 18.78 -74.60
C LYS A 86 95.33 18.57 -74.55
N LEU A 87 94.67 18.57 -75.71
CA LEU A 87 93.23 18.33 -75.82
C LEU A 87 92.88 16.91 -75.37
N LYS A 88 93.63 15.90 -75.83
CA LYS A 88 93.49 14.51 -75.39
C LYS A 88 93.68 14.37 -73.88
N CYS A 89 94.72 14.99 -73.32
CA CYS A 89 94.95 14.98 -71.88
C CYS A 89 93.76 15.60 -71.13
N THR A 90 93.23 16.73 -71.60
CA THR A 90 92.11 17.43 -70.96
C THR A 90 90.82 16.61 -71.05
N LEU A 91 90.55 15.94 -72.17
CA LEU A 91 89.42 15.01 -72.31
C LEU A 91 89.54 13.78 -71.39
N THR A 92 90.73 13.22 -71.24
CA THR A 92 90.95 12.11 -70.28
C THR A 92 90.78 12.56 -68.83
N MET A 93 91.10 13.81 -68.50
CA MET A 93 90.83 14.36 -67.17
C MET A 93 89.34 14.63 -66.96
N GLN A 94 88.65 15.18 -67.97
CA GLN A 94 87.21 15.42 -67.91
C GLN A 94 86.44 14.12 -67.67
N THR A 95 86.75 13.06 -68.42
CA THR A 95 86.11 11.74 -68.25
C THR A 95 86.35 11.15 -66.86
N LYS A 96 87.55 11.30 -66.29
CA LYS A 96 87.83 10.88 -64.91
C LYS A 96 87.02 11.65 -63.88
N TYR A 97 86.94 12.98 -64.01
CA TYR A 97 86.13 13.80 -63.09
C TYR A 97 84.63 13.50 -63.22
N ASP A 98 84.14 13.25 -64.44
CA ASP A 98 82.75 12.83 -64.65
C ASP A 98 82.45 11.50 -63.97
N GLU A 99 83.40 10.56 -64.00
CA GLU A 99 83.27 9.27 -63.33
C GLU A 99 83.27 9.43 -61.80
N MET A 100 84.17 10.24 -61.24
CA MET A 100 84.17 10.58 -59.81
C MET A 100 82.88 11.29 -59.37
N ILE A 101 82.36 12.21 -60.17
CA ILE A 101 81.09 12.89 -59.87
C ILE A 101 79.93 11.90 -59.89
N ARG A 102 79.96 10.88 -60.76
CA ARG A 102 78.93 9.83 -60.79
C ARG A 102 78.99 8.96 -59.55
N THR A 103 80.18 8.55 -59.10
CA THR A 103 80.31 7.72 -57.89
C THR A 103 79.87 8.49 -56.66
N GLU A 104 80.31 9.74 -56.50
CA GLU A 104 79.88 10.61 -55.40
C GLU A 104 78.36 10.85 -55.39
N LYS A 105 77.75 11.06 -56.57
CA LYS A 105 76.28 11.16 -56.68
C LYS A 105 75.57 9.88 -56.27
N GLN A 106 76.15 8.72 -56.57
CA GLN A 106 75.59 7.44 -56.18
C GLN A 106 75.68 7.25 -54.66
N GLU A 107 76.81 7.59 -54.05
CA GLU A 107 76.99 7.55 -52.60
C GLU A 107 76.02 8.50 -51.87
N ILE A 108 75.78 9.71 -52.41
CA ILE A 108 74.78 10.64 -51.89
C ILE A 108 73.38 10.01 -51.91
N VAL A 109 72.99 9.37 -53.02
CA VAL A 109 71.66 8.72 -53.12
C VAL A 109 71.53 7.55 -52.13
N GLU A 110 72.59 6.79 -51.93
CA GLU A 110 72.61 5.69 -50.96
C GLU A 110 72.46 6.21 -49.51
N LEU A 111 73.21 7.26 -49.15
CA LEU A 111 73.09 7.93 -47.85
C LEU A 111 71.71 8.55 -47.63
N ASP A 112 71.13 9.21 -48.65
CA ASP A 112 69.77 9.77 -48.55
C ASP A 112 68.72 8.67 -48.32
N ASN A 113 68.89 7.51 -48.95
CA ASN A 113 68.01 6.36 -48.72
C ASN A 113 68.13 5.80 -47.29
N GLU A 114 69.35 5.76 -46.73
CA GLU A 114 69.57 5.36 -45.34
C GLU A 114 68.99 6.37 -44.35
N ILE A 115 69.20 7.67 -44.60
CA ILE A 115 68.60 8.75 -43.81
C ILE A 115 67.08 8.63 -43.83
N HIS A 116 66.47 8.31 -44.98
CA HIS A 116 65.03 8.15 -45.09
C HIS A 116 64.52 6.93 -44.29
N LYS A 117 65.20 5.79 -44.36
CA LYS A 117 64.86 4.59 -43.56
C LYS A 117 64.93 4.88 -42.07
N LEU A 118 66.04 5.46 -41.59
CA LEU A 118 66.24 5.81 -40.19
C LEU A 118 65.22 6.86 -39.72
N SER A 119 64.92 7.85 -40.56
CA SER A 119 63.88 8.85 -40.25
C SER A 119 62.49 8.22 -40.10
N ASN A 120 62.15 7.25 -40.95
CA ASN A 120 60.91 6.49 -40.85
C ASN A 120 60.87 5.59 -39.60
N GLU A 121 61.97 4.94 -39.24
CA GLU A 121 62.08 4.17 -37.99
C GLU A 121 61.93 5.07 -36.75
N ILE A 122 62.58 6.23 -36.74
CA ILE A 122 62.45 7.22 -35.66
C ILE A 122 61.01 7.73 -35.56
N ALA A 123 60.34 7.99 -36.70
CA ALA A 123 58.93 8.39 -36.71
C ALA A 123 58.02 7.29 -36.13
N ASN A 124 58.26 6.02 -36.50
CA ASN A 124 57.52 4.87 -35.99
C ASN A 124 57.76 4.62 -34.49
N LEU A 125 58.96 4.91 -33.97
CA LEU A 125 59.25 4.83 -32.54
C LEU A 125 58.60 6.00 -31.78
N LYS A 126 58.64 7.23 -32.32
CA LYS A 126 57.98 8.39 -31.73
C LYS A 126 56.47 8.25 -31.62
N THR A 127 55.81 7.53 -32.55
CA THR A 127 54.37 7.26 -32.43
C THR A 127 54.03 6.20 -31.39
N LYS A 128 54.94 5.24 -31.13
CA LYS A 128 54.76 4.19 -30.13
C LYS A 128 55.12 4.64 -28.71
N ILE A 129 56.10 5.53 -28.58
CA ILE A 129 56.52 6.08 -27.30
C ILE A 129 55.50 7.14 -26.87
N LYS A 130 54.65 6.77 -25.92
CA LYS A 130 53.76 7.73 -25.25
C LYS A 130 54.61 8.74 -24.49
N SER A 131 54.24 10.01 -24.57
CA SER A 131 54.94 11.03 -23.79
C SER A 131 54.70 10.81 -22.29
N ASP A 132 55.66 11.24 -21.46
CA ASP A 132 55.58 11.10 -20.01
C ASP A 132 54.31 11.76 -19.42
N ILE A 133 53.85 12.84 -20.07
CA ILE A 133 52.59 13.52 -19.79
C ILE A 133 51.39 12.60 -20.03
N GLN A 134 51.37 11.85 -21.15
CA GLN A 134 50.29 10.90 -21.45
C GLN A 134 50.26 9.72 -20.46
N LEU A 135 51.43 9.23 -20.04
CA LEU A 135 51.51 8.16 -19.04
C LEU A 135 50.99 8.64 -17.67
N ARG A 136 51.36 9.84 -17.25
CA ARG A 136 50.86 10.46 -16.02
C ARG A 136 49.34 10.70 -16.07
N ASP A 137 48.82 11.13 -17.21
CA ASP A 137 47.38 11.28 -17.44
C ASP A 137 46.62 9.95 -17.39
N ILE A 138 47.21 8.87 -17.92
CA ILE A 138 46.63 7.53 -17.84
C ILE A 138 46.62 7.05 -16.38
N ALA A 139 47.72 7.24 -15.64
CA ALA A 139 47.80 6.88 -14.22
C ALA A 139 46.78 7.66 -13.39
N LEU A 140 46.65 8.98 -13.58
CA LEU A 140 45.64 9.80 -12.90
C LEU A 140 44.21 9.38 -13.24
N ARG A 141 43.95 8.96 -14.48
CA ARG A 141 42.63 8.41 -14.87
C ARG A 141 42.35 7.07 -14.22
N GLN A 142 43.34 6.19 -14.14
CA GLN A 142 43.23 4.90 -13.47
C GLN A 142 42.99 5.07 -11.96
N ASP A 143 43.72 5.98 -11.32
CA ASP A 143 43.57 6.30 -9.90
C ASP A 143 42.18 6.86 -9.58
N LYS A 144 41.69 7.80 -10.41
CA LYS A 144 40.29 8.27 -10.32
C LYS A 144 39.28 7.14 -10.49
N MET A 145 39.53 6.21 -11.41
CA MET A 145 38.64 5.06 -11.62
C MET A 145 38.65 4.12 -10.41
N ILE A 146 39.82 3.86 -9.82
CA ILE A 146 39.96 3.07 -8.60
C ILE A 146 39.12 3.71 -7.48
N HIS A 147 39.28 5.01 -7.23
CA HIS A 147 38.48 5.71 -6.21
C HIS A 147 36.97 5.66 -6.47
N ILE A 148 36.53 5.75 -7.73
CA ILE A 148 35.10 5.61 -8.06
C ILE A 148 34.61 4.19 -7.74
N LEU A 149 35.40 3.17 -8.07
CA LEU A 149 35.05 1.78 -7.79
C LEU A 149 35.06 1.47 -6.29
N GLU A 150 36.03 2.00 -5.54
CA GLU A 150 36.10 1.92 -4.08
C GLU A 150 34.88 2.57 -3.43
N ASN A 151 34.51 3.79 -3.85
CA ASN A 151 33.31 4.47 -3.35
C ASN A 151 32.03 3.68 -3.66
N ARG A 152 31.93 3.09 -4.86
CA ARG A 152 30.78 2.23 -5.22
C ARG A 152 30.72 0.97 -4.36
N LEU A 153 31.88 0.36 -4.09
CA LEU A 153 31.98 -0.81 -3.22
C LEU A 153 31.61 -0.46 -1.78
N GLU A 154 32.06 0.69 -1.27
CA GLU A 154 31.74 1.16 0.07
C GLU A 154 30.23 1.43 0.22
N VAL A 155 29.61 2.10 -0.76
CA VAL A 155 28.16 2.32 -0.78
C VAL A 155 27.39 1.01 -0.83
N ALA A 156 27.83 0.04 -1.66
CA ALA A 156 27.20 -1.28 -1.72
C ALA A 156 27.33 -2.04 -0.39
N THR A 157 28.50 -1.98 0.25
CA THR A 157 28.78 -2.61 1.54
C THR A 157 27.93 -1.98 2.66
N LYS A 158 27.80 -0.66 2.68
CA LYS A 158 26.91 0.05 3.62
C LYS A 158 25.46 -0.38 3.44
N ARG A 159 24.96 -0.45 2.20
CA ARG A 159 23.58 -0.91 1.92
C ARG A 159 23.38 -2.36 2.36
N PHE A 160 24.35 -3.23 2.10
CA PHE A 160 24.31 -4.62 2.56
C PHE A 160 24.26 -4.72 4.09
N ASN A 161 25.12 -3.98 4.79
CA ASN A 161 25.15 -3.98 6.25
C ASN A 161 23.83 -3.46 6.85
N ILE A 162 23.21 -2.44 6.25
CA ILE A 162 21.89 -1.94 6.66
C ILE A 162 20.82 -3.03 6.48
N ALA A 163 20.83 -3.72 5.33
CA ALA A 163 19.88 -4.81 5.08
C ALA A 163 20.07 -5.98 6.05
N VAL A 164 21.32 -6.33 6.37
CA VAL A 164 21.63 -7.35 7.39
C VAL A 164 21.14 -6.92 8.77
N ALA A 165 21.37 -5.67 9.16
CA ALA A 165 20.90 -5.13 10.44
C ALA A 165 19.35 -5.14 10.53
N GLN A 166 18.67 -4.80 9.44
CA GLN A 166 17.20 -4.92 9.36
C GLN A 166 16.76 -6.39 9.46
N ASN A 167 17.44 -7.31 8.77
CA ASN A 167 17.14 -8.73 8.84
C ASN A 167 17.32 -9.29 10.26
N THR A 168 18.36 -8.88 10.98
CA THR A 168 18.55 -9.26 12.38
C THR A 168 17.44 -8.74 13.29
N LYS A 169 16.93 -7.52 13.06
CA LYS A 169 15.79 -6.98 13.81
C LYS A 169 14.53 -7.81 13.56
N LEU A 170 14.22 -8.10 12.30
CA LEU A 170 13.08 -8.93 11.93
C LEU A 170 13.18 -10.35 12.52
N ARG A 171 14.39 -10.93 12.57
CA ARG A 171 14.60 -12.24 13.22
C ARG A 171 14.30 -12.19 14.71
N ASN A 172 14.75 -11.16 15.41
CA ASN A 172 14.46 -10.99 16.83
C ASN A 172 12.96 -10.82 17.08
N GLU A 173 12.27 -10.01 16.25
CA GLU A 173 10.81 -9.85 16.32
C GLU A 173 10.08 -11.18 16.10
N ILE A 174 10.53 -11.99 15.14
CA ILE A 174 9.99 -13.34 14.91
C ILE A 174 10.23 -14.25 16.13
N GLU A 175 11.43 -14.23 16.70
CA GLU A 175 11.75 -15.02 17.90
C GLU A 175 10.89 -14.63 19.11
N ASP A 176 10.66 -13.32 19.32
CA ASP A 176 9.84 -12.83 20.42
C ASP A 176 8.36 -13.23 20.23
N MET A 177 7.83 -13.08 19.01
CA MET A 177 6.49 -13.56 18.65
C MET A 177 6.35 -15.08 18.86
N LEU A 178 7.39 -15.87 18.54
CA LEU A 178 7.39 -17.32 18.76
C LEU A 178 7.39 -17.67 20.26
N LYS A 179 8.13 -16.93 21.09
CA LYS A 179 8.13 -17.10 22.55
C LYS A 179 6.75 -16.77 23.13
N GLU A 180 6.15 -15.65 22.72
CA GLU A 180 4.81 -15.26 23.16
C GLU A 180 3.77 -16.30 22.76
N ARG A 181 3.81 -16.81 21.53
CA ARG A 181 2.92 -17.89 21.09
C ARG A 181 3.10 -19.16 21.92
N ALA A 182 4.33 -19.52 22.27
CA ALA A 182 4.61 -20.69 23.10
C ALA A 182 4.03 -20.51 24.53
N GLN A 183 4.20 -19.33 25.13
CA GLN A 183 3.63 -19.00 26.43
C GLN A 183 2.09 -18.99 26.39
N PHE A 184 1.50 -18.38 25.37
CA PHE A 184 0.06 -18.39 25.14
C PHE A 184 -0.48 -19.81 25.01
N THR A 185 0.18 -20.66 24.22
CA THR A 185 -0.23 -22.06 24.03
C THR A 185 -0.15 -22.83 25.35
N ALA A 186 0.86 -22.58 26.18
CA ALA A 186 0.99 -23.19 27.49
C ALA A 186 -0.14 -22.76 28.45
N LEU A 187 -0.49 -21.46 28.48
CA LEU A 187 -1.61 -20.95 29.27
C LEU A 187 -2.96 -21.49 28.77
N TRP A 188 -3.15 -21.52 27.45
CA TRP A 188 -4.33 -22.07 26.81
C TRP A 188 -4.56 -23.54 27.19
N ASN A 189 -3.51 -24.36 27.11
CA ASN A 189 -3.60 -25.77 27.51
C ASN A 189 -3.90 -25.93 29.01
N LYS A 190 -3.36 -25.05 29.87
CA LYS A 190 -3.71 -25.04 31.31
C LYS A 190 -5.19 -24.73 31.53
N LEU A 191 -5.73 -23.72 30.84
CA LEU A 191 -7.15 -23.35 30.93
C LEU A 191 -8.06 -24.46 30.41
N ILE A 192 -7.69 -25.11 29.30
CA ILE A 192 -8.42 -26.28 28.79
C ILE A 192 -8.43 -27.41 29.82
N ASN A 193 -7.29 -27.70 30.45
CA ASN A 193 -7.22 -28.74 31.46
C ASN A 193 -8.10 -28.41 32.68
N GLN A 194 -8.09 -27.15 33.14
CA GLN A 194 -8.97 -26.69 34.21
C GLN A 194 -10.45 -26.84 33.85
N LEU A 195 -10.83 -26.48 32.62
CA LEU A 195 -12.20 -26.66 32.13
C LEU A 195 -12.59 -28.14 32.11
N ASN A 196 -11.70 -29.02 31.63
CA ASN A 196 -11.96 -30.46 31.58
C ASN A 196 -12.09 -31.06 32.99
N THR A 197 -11.25 -30.64 33.95
CA THR A 197 -11.40 -31.06 35.35
C THR A 197 -12.72 -30.55 35.95
N GLY A 198 -13.14 -29.32 35.63
CA GLY A 198 -14.43 -28.79 36.07
C GLY A 198 -15.61 -29.60 35.52
N LYS A 199 -15.55 -29.98 34.23
CA LYS A 199 -16.56 -30.85 33.60
C LYS A 199 -16.62 -32.23 34.25
N GLN A 200 -15.47 -32.82 34.60
CA GLN A 200 -15.44 -34.09 35.33
C GLN A 200 -16.15 -33.97 36.69
N ILE A 201 -15.85 -32.93 37.46
CA ILE A 201 -16.51 -32.69 38.76
C ILE A 201 -18.02 -32.53 38.58
N ILE A 202 -18.47 -31.81 37.55
CA ILE A 202 -19.91 -31.66 37.26
C ILE A 202 -20.55 -33.02 36.93
N ASN A 203 -19.90 -33.85 36.10
CA ASN A 203 -20.40 -35.17 35.77
C ASN A 203 -20.49 -36.07 37.01
N ASP A 204 -19.47 -36.06 37.87
CA ASP A 204 -19.47 -36.83 39.11
C ASP A 204 -20.60 -36.38 40.05
N LEU A 205 -20.88 -35.08 40.12
CA LEU A 205 -22.01 -34.54 40.89
C LEU A 205 -23.36 -34.98 40.31
N ILE A 206 -23.51 -35.01 38.98
CA ILE A 206 -24.73 -35.50 38.33
C ILE A 206 -24.93 -36.99 38.61
N GLU A 207 -23.86 -37.79 38.56
CA GLU A 207 -23.92 -39.22 38.87
C GLU A 207 -24.32 -39.44 40.33
N GLN A 208 -23.70 -38.73 41.27
CA GLN A 208 -24.06 -38.79 42.70
C GLN A 208 -25.52 -38.37 42.94
N ALA A 209 -25.97 -37.29 42.31
CA ALA A 209 -27.35 -36.84 42.41
C ALA A 209 -28.34 -37.87 41.85
N THR A 210 -27.99 -38.53 40.74
CA THR A 210 -28.80 -39.60 40.14
C THR A 210 -28.89 -40.82 41.05
N ILE A 211 -27.77 -41.23 41.66
CA ILE A 211 -27.74 -42.32 42.64
C ILE A 211 -28.64 -41.99 43.85
N ALA A 212 -28.50 -40.78 44.41
CA ALA A 212 -29.33 -40.35 45.54
C ALA A 212 -30.82 -40.30 45.19
N PHE A 213 -31.17 -39.88 43.96
CA PHE A 213 -32.54 -39.87 43.47
C PHE A 213 -33.11 -41.29 43.36
N ASN A 214 -32.36 -42.21 42.75
CA ASN A 214 -32.78 -43.62 42.63
C ASN A 214 -32.98 -44.27 44.00
N GLN A 215 -32.06 -44.04 44.95
CA GLN A 215 -32.20 -44.52 46.33
C GLN A 215 -33.45 -43.97 47.00
N ARG A 216 -33.73 -42.67 46.85
CA ARG A 216 -34.94 -42.06 47.39
C ARG A 216 -36.20 -42.72 46.80
N ASP A 217 -36.23 -42.96 45.50
CA ASP A 217 -37.35 -43.60 44.83
C ASP A 217 -37.57 -45.03 45.32
N GLU A 218 -36.50 -45.82 45.48
CA GLU A 218 -36.55 -47.15 46.09
C GLU A 218 -37.14 -47.13 47.51
N GLU A 219 -36.73 -46.18 48.35
CA GLU A 219 -37.27 -46.05 49.70
C GLU A 219 -38.74 -45.61 49.71
N LEU A 220 -39.14 -44.70 48.81
CA LEU A 220 -40.54 -44.31 48.66
C LEU A 220 -41.40 -45.51 48.23
N ASN A 221 -40.92 -46.32 47.30
CA ASN A 221 -41.59 -47.55 46.87
C ASN A 221 -41.72 -48.55 48.02
N LYS A 222 -40.68 -48.72 48.85
CA LYS A 222 -40.76 -49.56 50.07
C LYS A 222 -41.78 -49.04 51.07
N ILE A 223 -41.82 -47.73 51.32
CA ILE A 223 -42.80 -47.11 52.22
C ILE A 223 -44.22 -47.32 51.69
N GLN A 224 -44.44 -47.15 50.39
CA GLN A 224 -45.73 -47.40 49.77
C GLN A 224 -46.17 -48.86 49.93
N ALA A 225 -45.28 -49.82 49.64
CA ALA A 225 -45.56 -51.24 49.82
C ALA A 225 -45.92 -51.59 51.29
N LEU A 226 -45.23 -50.98 52.26
CA LEU A 226 -45.55 -51.14 53.68
C LEU A 226 -46.91 -50.53 54.05
N ARG A 227 -47.24 -49.35 53.53
CA ARG A 227 -48.57 -48.73 53.74
C ARG A 227 -49.69 -49.59 53.17
N GLU A 228 -49.53 -50.08 51.95
CA GLU A 228 -50.52 -50.97 51.32
C GLU A 228 -50.67 -52.29 52.08
N ARG A 229 -49.56 -52.85 52.57
CA ARG A 229 -49.62 -54.02 53.45
C ARG A 229 -50.36 -53.72 54.74
N GLY A 230 -50.05 -52.61 55.41
CA GLY A 230 -50.74 -52.20 56.64
C GLY A 230 -52.24 -52.00 56.44
N LEU A 231 -52.66 -51.44 55.30
CA LEU A 231 -54.09 -51.32 54.95
C LEU A 231 -54.76 -52.68 54.72
N ARG A 232 -54.06 -53.62 54.07
CA ARG A 232 -54.56 -55.00 53.89
C ARG A 232 -54.71 -55.71 55.23
N ASP A 233 -53.69 -55.65 56.07
CA ASP A 233 -53.66 -56.29 57.39
C ASP A 233 -54.76 -55.69 58.31
N LEU A 234 -54.96 -54.37 58.27
CA LEU A 234 -56.07 -53.72 58.98
C LEU A 234 -57.43 -54.24 58.51
N LYS A 235 -57.63 -54.35 57.18
CA LYS A 235 -58.88 -54.86 56.62
C LYS A 235 -59.14 -56.31 57.05
N THR A 236 -58.12 -57.17 57.05
CA THR A 236 -58.26 -58.57 57.50
C THR A 236 -58.57 -58.66 58.99
N HIS A 237 -57.87 -57.88 59.83
CA HIS A 237 -58.15 -57.87 61.27
C HIS A 237 -59.55 -57.34 61.61
N VAL A 238 -60.03 -56.33 60.89
CA VAL A 238 -61.41 -55.84 61.05
C VAL A 238 -62.42 -56.93 60.67
N SER A 239 -62.21 -57.66 59.58
CA SER A 239 -63.10 -58.78 59.23
C SER A 239 -63.07 -59.90 60.28
N GLU A 240 -61.88 -60.29 60.75
CA GLU A 240 -61.72 -61.31 61.79
C GLU A 240 -62.42 -60.88 63.10
N MET A 241 -62.26 -59.62 63.50
CA MET A 241 -62.91 -59.06 64.69
C MET A 241 -64.44 -59.06 64.54
N CYS A 242 -64.97 -58.71 63.37
CA CYS A 242 -66.40 -58.78 63.10
C CYS A 242 -66.93 -60.22 63.15
N GLU A 243 -66.17 -61.21 62.66
CA GLU A 243 -66.54 -62.62 62.72
C GLU A 243 -66.53 -63.14 64.16
N LEU A 244 -65.49 -62.83 64.94
CA LEU A 244 -65.42 -63.18 66.36
C LEU A 244 -66.54 -62.54 67.18
N GLN A 245 -66.88 -61.28 66.90
CA GLN A 245 -68.02 -60.62 67.54
C GLN A 245 -69.33 -61.37 67.22
N ARG A 246 -69.54 -61.76 65.95
CA ARG A 246 -70.72 -62.55 65.56
C ARG A 246 -70.77 -63.91 66.25
N THR A 247 -69.64 -64.61 66.38
CA THR A 247 -69.60 -65.89 67.11
C THR A 247 -69.90 -65.71 68.58
N MET A 248 -69.34 -64.67 69.22
CA MET A 248 -69.62 -64.36 70.62
C MET A 248 -71.10 -64.01 70.84
N ASP A 249 -71.68 -63.17 69.98
CA ASP A 249 -73.10 -62.82 70.07
C ASP A 249 -73.99 -64.06 69.91
N ASN A 250 -73.61 -64.99 69.03
CA ASN A 250 -74.31 -66.26 68.85
C ASN A 250 -74.18 -67.18 70.08
N GLU A 251 -72.99 -67.28 70.67
CA GLU A 251 -72.75 -68.05 71.90
C GLU A 251 -73.49 -67.44 73.10
N MET A 252 -73.50 -66.12 73.24
CA MET A 252 -74.25 -65.41 74.27
C MET A 252 -75.75 -65.69 74.14
N LYS A 253 -76.32 -65.56 72.93
CA LYS A 253 -77.73 -65.90 72.67
C LYS A 253 -78.02 -67.37 72.97
N LEU A 254 -77.09 -68.28 72.65
CA LEU A 254 -77.23 -69.70 72.97
C LEU A 254 -77.18 -69.95 74.48
N GLN A 255 -76.28 -69.29 75.20
CA GLN A 255 -76.17 -69.38 76.65
C GLN A 255 -77.42 -68.81 77.34
N GLU A 256 -77.92 -67.66 76.90
CA GLU A 256 -79.20 -67.11 77.36
C GLU A 256 -80.34 -68.09 77.10
N PHE A 257 -80.41 -68.65 75.88
CA PHE A 257 -81.41 -69.64 75.52
C PHE A 257 -81.35 -70.90 76.40
N LEU A 258 -80.15 -71.45 76.62
CA LEU A 258 -79.92 -72.61 77.49
C LEU A 258 -80.23 -72.28 78.96
N GLY A 259 -79.89 -71.08 79.44
CA GLY A 259 -80.24 -70.60 80.77
C GLY A 259 -81.76 -70.54 80.97
N VAL A 260 -82.50 -70.04 79.98
CA VAL A 260 -83.98 -70.00 80.00
C VAL A 260 -84.59 -71.40 79.90
N LYS A 261 -83.97 -72.32 79.15
CA LYS A 261 -84.40 -73.73 78.99
C LYS A 261 -84.06 -74.62 80.19
N GLY A 262 -82.96 -74.35 80.88
CA GLY A 262 -82.46 -75.10 82.03
C GLY A 262 -83.15 -74.76 83.35
N GLN A 263 -83.99 -73.73 83.39
CA GLN A 263 -84.90 -73.48 84.51
C GLN A 263 -85.93 -74.61 84.60
N TYR A 264 -85.92 -75.35 85.71
CA TYR A 264 -86.90 -76.40 85.99
C TYR A 264 -88.31 -75.79 86.04
N ARG A 265 -89.19 -76.26 85.15
CA ARG A 265 -90.60 -75.82 85.07
C ARG A 265 -91.50 -77.01 85.41
N GLU A 266 -92.37 -76.80 86.38
CA GLU A 266 -93.48 -77.70 86.69
C GLU A 266 -94.49 -77.66 85.53
N MET A 267 -94.67 -78.80 84.84
CA MET A 267 -95.45 -78.90 83.60
C MET A 267 -96.94 -79.11 83.87
N ALA A 268 -97.58 -78.13 84.53
CA ALA A 268 -99.04 -78.07 84.68
C ALA A 268 -99.65 -76.80 84.04
N ASP A 269 -98.88 -75.71 83.91
CA ASP A 269 -99.41 -74.39 83.54
C ASP A 269 -99.11 -73.96 82.08
N LEU A 270 -98.54 -74.85 81.26
CA LEU A 270 -98.08 -74.52 79.91
C LEU A 270 -99.21 -74.50 78.85
N ASN A 271 -100.31 -75.21 79.10
CA ASN A 271 -101.48 -75.19 78.20
C ASN A 271 -102.36 -73.95 78.43
N ALA A 272 -102.43 -73.45 79.67
CA ALA A 272 -103.17 -72.22 80.00
C ALA A 272 -102.43 -70.96 79.50
N LYS A 273 -101.09 -70.91 79.67
CA LYS A 273 -100.29 -69.76 79.24
C LYS A 273 -100.11 -69.65 77.73
N ARG A 274 -100.02 -70.77 76.99
CA ARG A 274 -100.03 -70.77 75.51
C ARG A 274 -101.37 -70.34 74.92
N ALA A 275 -102.49 -70.59 75.62
CA ALA A 275 -103.80 -70.09 75.21
C ALA A 275 -103.94 -68.59 75.47
N ALA A 276 -103.38 -68.08 76.58
CA ALA A 276 -103.34 -66.65 76.90
C ALA A 276 -102.41 -65.85 75.97
N GLU A 277 -101.21 -66.35 75.65
CA GLU A 277 -100.30 -65.70 74.68
C GLU A 277 -100.86 -65.70 73.25
N ARG A 278 -101.59 -66.76 72.85
CA ARG A 278 -102.30 -66.74 71.56
C ARG A 278 -103.41 -65.69 71.55
N LYS A 279 -104.15 -65.50 72.64
CA LYS A 279 -105.13 -64.42 72.76
C LYS A 279 -104.46 -63.05 72.75
N ALA A 280 -103.39 -62.84 73.50
CA ALA A 280 -102.66 -61.57 73.53
C ALA A 280 -102.03 -61.20 72.18
N LYS A 281 -101.48 -62.17 71.43
CA LYS A 281 -100.99 -61.93 70.06
C LYS A 281 -102.10 -61.68 69.05
N ILE A 282 -103.28 -62.26 69.25
CA ILE A 282 -104.47 -61.94 68.43
C ILE A 282 -104.92 -60.52 68.73
N GLU A 283 -104.93 -60.11 70.00
CA GLU A 283 -105.31 -58.77 70.46
C GLU A 283 -104.30 -57.70 70.01
N GLU A 284 -103.00 -57.98 70.05
CA GLU A 284 -101.95 -57.10 69.51
C GLU A 284 -102.06 -56.93 67.99
N LYS A 285 -102.31 -58.03 67.26
CA LYS A 285 -102.57 -57.97 65.82
C LYS A 285 -103.88 -57.24 65.50
N GLN A 286 -104.90 -57.39 66.34
CA GLN A 286 -106.16 -56.65 66.21
C GLN A 286 -105.95 -55.16 66.45
N ASN A 287 -105.17 -54.76 67.47
CA ASN A 287 -104.82 -53.37 67.72
C ASN A 287 -103.97 -52.78 66.59
N MET A 288 -103.02 -53.53 66.02
CA MET A 288 -102.27 -53.10 64.83
C MET A 288 -103.20 -52.94 63.61
N ILE A 289 -104.14 -53.86 63.41
CA ILE A 289 -105.15 -53.74 62.35
C ILE A 289 -106.08 -52.55 62.60
N GLU A 290 -106.46 -52.26 63.85
CA GLU A 290 -107.25 -51.08 64.20
C GLU A 290 -106.45 -49.80 63.99
N ASN A 291 -105.16 -49.77 64.32
CA ASN A 291 -104.29 -48.63 64.04
C ASN A 291 -104.10 -48.42 62.54
N TYR A 292 -103.87 -49.48 61.76
CA TYR A 292 -103.79 -49.37 60.31
C TYR A 292 -105.14 -48.97 59.71
N LYS A 293 -106.27 -49.48 60.21
CA LYS A 293 -107.61 -49.02 59.80
C LYS A 293 -107.83 -47.55 60.16
N HIS A 294 -107.40 -47.12 61.34
CA HIS A 294 -107.48 -45.72 61.76
C HIS A 294 -106.62 -44.81 60.89
N ILE A 295 -105.38 -45.19 60.58
CA ILE A 295 -104.51 -44.45 59.66
C ILE A 295 -105.12 -44.44 58.25
N LEU A 296 -105.62 -45.57 57.76
CA LEU A 296 -106.27 -45.65 56.46
C LEU A 296 -107.53 -44.79 56.41
N GLN A 297 -108.27 -44.72 57.52
CA GLN A 297 -109.47 -43.90 57.64
C GLN A 297 -109.15 -42.41 57.77
N MET A 298 -108.08 -42.04 58.48
CA MET A 298 -107.58 -40.66 58.45
C MET A 298 -107.12 -40.28 57.05
N ILE A 299 -106.37 -41.16 56.35
CA ILE A 299 -105.97 -40.89 54.97
C ILE A 299 -107.21 -40.74 54.09
N LYS A 300 -108.22 -41.61 54.26
CA LYS A 300 -109.52 -41.53 53.57
C LYS A 300 -110.25 -40.20 53.82
N GLU A 301 -110.21 -39.69 55.06
CA GLU A 301 -110.79 -38.39 55.42
C GLU A 301 -110.00 -37.21 54.82
N PHE A 302 -108.66 -37.31 54.77
CA PHE A 302 -107.79 -36.29 54.18
C PHE A 302 -107.83 -36.25 52.65
N THR A 303 -107.94 -37.41 51.97
CA THR A 303 -107.96 -37.49 50.51
C THR A 303 -109.37 -37.48 49.91
N GLY A 304 -110.41 -37.72 50.71
CA GLY A 304 -111.82 -37.67 50.28
C GLY A 304 -112.26 -38.81 49.34
N GLU A 305 -111.35 -39.70 48.94
CA GLU A 305 -111.64 -40.82 48.04
C GLU A 305 -112.10 -42.07 48.80
N GLN A 306 -113.21 -42.68 48.36
CA GLN A 306 -113.85 -43.80 49.06
C GLN A 306 -113.23 -45.18 48.73
N ASP A 307 -112.42 -45.26 47.67
CA ASP A 307 -111.98 -46.49 47.02
C ASP A 307 -110.47 -46.71 47.24
N ILE A 308 -110.11 -47.76 48.00
CA ILE A 308 -108.74 -47.99 48.48
C ILE A 308 -107.77 -48.24 47.32
N ASP A 309 -108.22 -48.93 46.27
CA ASP A 309 -107.38 -49.24 45.11
C ASP A 309 -107.04 -47.97 44.31
N LYS A 310 -107.95 -46.98 44.27
CA LYS A 310 -107.69 -45.68 43.62
C LYS A 310 -106.71 -44.83 44.41
N LEU A 311 -106.78 -44.88 45.74
CA LEU A 311 -105.83 -44.20 46.61
C LEU A 311 -104.40 -44.75 46.45
N ILE A 312 -104.24 -46.08 46.40
CA ILE A 312 -102.94 -46.72 46.16
C ILE A 312 -102.43 -46.33 44.76
N ALA A 313 -103.28 -46.38 43.74
CA ALA A 313 -102.90 -45.95 42.39
C ALA A 313 -102.48 -44.48 42.35
N HIS A 314 -103.13 -43.61 43.13
CA HIS A 314 -102.75 -42.19 43.24
C HIS A 314 -101.38 -42.01 43.89
N PHE A 315 -101.09 -42.74 44.98
CA PHE A 315 -99.78 -42.68 45.63
C PHE A 315 -98.66 -43.26 44.77
N ILE A 316 -98.90 -44.37 44.07
CA ILE A 316 -97.92 -44.93 43.12
C ILE A 316 -97.66 -43.91 42.01
N LYS A 317 -98.70 -43.28 41.47
CA LYS A 317 -98.54 -42.23 40.46
C LYS A 317 -97.75 -41.04 41.00
N GLN A 318 -98.00 -40.60 42.23
CA GLN A 318 -97.22 -39.54 42.88
C GLN A 318 -95.77 -39.97 43.15
N GLU A 319 -95.52 -41.24 43.49
CA GLU A 319 -94.18 -41.78 43.68
C GLU A 319 -93.42 -41.83 42.35
N GLU A 320 -94.07 -42.25 41.26
CA GLU A 320 -93.51 -42.21 39.90
C GLU A 320 -93.22 -40.77 39.45
N GLU A 321 -94.13 -39.83 39.70
CA GLU A 321 -93.94 -38.40 39.43
C GLU A 321 -92.76 -37.83 40.24
N ASN A 322 -92.66 -38.17 41.53
CA ASN A 322 -91.55 -37.76 42.39
C ASN A 322 -90.22 -38.40 41.97
N PHE A 323 -90.23 -39.66 41.54
CA PHE A 323 -89.05 -40.35 41.05
C PHE A 323 -88.57 -39.76 39.71
N ALA A 324 -89.50 -39.40 38.82
CA ALA A 324 -89.19 -38.68 37.59
C ALA A 324 -88.59 -37.29 37.88
N LEU A 325 -89.15 -36.55 38.84
CA LEU A 325 -88.60 -35.26 39.29
C LEU A 325 -87.21 -35.42 39.90
N PHE A 326 -86.99 -36.44 40.73
CA PHE A 326 -85.68 -36.71 41.32
C PHE A 326 -84.64 -37.08 40.25
N SER A 327 -85.04 -37.90 39.27
CA SER A 327 -84.19 -38.26 38.14
C SER A 327 -83.80 -37.02 37.32
N TYR A 328 -84.76 -36.15 37.04
CA TYR A 328 -84.53 -34.88 36.34
C TYR A 328 -83.62 -33.93 37.12
N VAL A 329 -83.77 -33.85 38.45
CA VAL A 329 -82.86 -33.06 39.30
C VAL A 329 -81.43 -33.60 39.26
N ASN A 330 -81.26 -34.92 39.21
CA ASN A 330 -79.93 -35.51 39.08
C ASN A 330 -79.32 -35.23 37.70
N GLU A 331 -80.09 -35.36 36.62
CA GLU A 331 -79.62 -35.01 35.28
C GLU A 331 -79.21 -33.53 35.19
N LEU A 332 -80.00 -32.63 35.77
CA LEU A 332 -79.66 -31.21 35.84
C LEU A 332 -78.39 -30.96 36.67
N ASN A 333 -78.18 -31.70 37.76
CA ASN A 333 -76.94 -31.60 38.55
C ASN A 333 -75.73 -32.09 37.76
N ASP A 334 -75.85 -33.20 37.03
CA ASP A 334 -74.78 -33.72 36.17
C ASP A 334 -74.46 -32.72 35.04
N GLU A 335 -75.47 -32.11 34.44
CA GLU A 335 -75.29 -31.03 33.47
C GLU A 335 -74.59 -29.81 34.08
N LEU A 336 -74.97 -29.43 35.30
CA LEU A 336 -74.36 -28.31 36.04
C LEU A 336 -72.88 -28.58 36.34
N GLU A 337 -72.53 -29.79 36.79
CA GLU A 337 -71.14 -30.20 36.99
C GLU A 337 -70.34 -30.20 35.68
N SER A 338 -70.94 -30.68 34.59
CA SER A 338 -70.31 -30.65 33.26
C SER A 338 -70.04 -29.22 32.79
N LEU A 339 -70.98 -28.31 33.02
CA LEU A 339 -70.86 -26.89 32.69
C LEU A 339 -69.82 -26.21 33.57
N GLN A 340 -69.77 -26.52 34.87
CA GLN A 340 -68.73 -26.01 35.78
C GLN A 340 -67.33 -26.47 35.36
N SER A 341 -67.17 -27.75 35.02
CA SER A 341 -65.91 -28.28 34.50
C SER A 341 -65.49 -27.56 33.21
N ARG A 342 -66.42 -27.35 32.27
CA ARG A 342 -66.17 -26.59 31.05
C ARG A 342 -65.82 -25.12 31.33
N MET A 343 -66.48 -24.48 32.29
CA MET A 343 -66.15 -23.11 32.71
C MET A 343 -64.76 -23.04 33.31
N ALA A 344 -64.36 -24.02 34.14
CA ALA A 344 -63.02 -24.09 34.69
C ALA A 344 -61.95 -24.25 33.60
N GLN A 345 -62.19 -25.13 32.61
CA GLN A 345 -61.31 -25.33 31.46
C GLN A 345 -61.20 -24.07 30.59
N LEU A 346 -62.31 -23.38 30.33
CA LEU A 346 -62.29 -22.12 29.58
C LEU A 346 -61.55 -21.02 30.34
N THR A 347 -61.72 -20.95 31.66
CA THR A 347 -61.03 -19.96 32.50
C THR A 347 -59.52 -20.19 32.50
N THR A 348 -59.07 -21.45 32.60
CA THR A 348 -57.65 -21.80 32.48
C THR A 348 -57.11 -21.52 31.07
N ALA A 349 -57.88 -21.80 30.01
CA ALA A 349 -57.49 -21.47 28.65
C ALA A 349 -57.34 -19.94 28.44
N ILE A 350 -58.24 -19.13 29.00
CA ILE A 350 -58.15 -17.66 28.96
C ILE A 350 -56.91 -17.17 29.70
N GLN A 351 -56.63 -17.71 30.89
CA GLN A 351 -55.43 -17.35 31.66
C GLN A 351 -54.15 -17.69 30.88
N ASN A 352 -54.08 -18.87 30.29
CA ASN A 352 -52.93 -19.27 29.46
C ASN A 352 -52.78 -18.36 28.24
N ALA A 353 -53.88 -18.01 27.56
CA ALA A 353 -53.85 -17.07 26.44
C ALA A 353 -53.36 -15.67 26.87
N HIS A 354 -53.75 -15.20 28.06
CA HIS A 354 -53.29 -13.92 28.61
C HIS A 354 -51.78 -13.94 28.89
N ILE A 355 -51.28 -15.01 29.52
CA ILE A 355 -49.85 -15.18 29.80
C ILE A 355 -49.05 -15.22 28.49
N MET A 356 -49.50 -16.00 27.50
CA MET A 356 -48.84 -16.08 26.19
C MET A 356 -48.83 -14.72 25.49
N ASN A 357 -49.95 -13.98 25.53
CA ASN A 357 -50.04 -12.65 24.93
C ASN A 357 -49.11 -11.65 25.62
N GLU A 358 -49.03 -11.66 26.96
CA GLU A 358 -48.08 -10.83 27.69
C GLU A 358 -46.62 -11.13 27.32
N LEU A 359 -46.26 -12.41 27.21
CA LEU A 359 -44.92 -12.83 26.81
C LEU A 359 -44.60 -12.35 25.39
N THR A 360 -45.50 -12.57 24.43
CA THR A 360 -45.30 -12.08 23.05
C THR A 360 -45.24 -10.56 22.99
N ASN A 361 -46.02 -9.84 23.80
CA ASN A 361 -45.96 -8.37 23.86
C ASN A 361 -44.63 -7.87 24.44
N ARG A 362 -44.08 -8.56 25.45
CA ARG A 362 -42.75 -8.23 25.99
C ARG A 362 -41.66 -8.49 24.96
N GLU A 363 -41.70 -9.63 24.27
CA GLU A 363 -40.76 -9.95 23.19
C GLU A 363 -40.85 -8.95 22.04
N GLN A 364 -42.06 -8.56 21.64
CA GLN A 364 -42.29 -7.51 20.63
C GLN A 364 -41.79 -6.14 21.09
N ALA A 365 -42.00 -5.77 22.35
CA ALA A 365 -41.49 -4.52 22.90
C ALA A 365 -39.95 -4.50 22.93
N GLU A 366 -39.31 -5.59 23.35
CA GLU A 366 -37.85 -5.72 23.37
C GLU A 366 -37.25 -5.67 21.96
N THR A 367 -37.89 -6.33 20.98
CA THR A 367 -37.45 -6.29 19.59
C THR A 367 -37.62 -4.91 18.97
N LEU A 368 -38.74 -4.21 19.26
CA LEU A 368 -38.94 -2.83 18.84
C LEU A 368 -37.89 -1.89 19.45
N ASP A 369 -37.54 -2.05 20.72
CA ASP A 369 -36.52 -1.22 21.36
C ASP A 369 -35.11 -1.49 20.81
N LYS A 370 -34.80 -2.73 20.44
CA LYS A 370 -33.56 -3.06 19.72
C LYS A 370 -33.53 -2.40 18.34
N LEU A 371 -34.59 -2.54 17.56
CA LEU A 371 -34.70 -1.95 16.23
C LEU A 371 -34.66 -0.42 16.27
N LYS A 372 -35.26 0.22 17.29
CA LYS A 372 -35.16 1.67 17.49
C LYS A 372 -33.72 2.11 17.75
N LYS A 373 -32.99 1.41 18.61
CA LYS A 373 -31.57 1.72 18.87
C LYS A 373 -30.72 1.53 17.63
N GLU A 374 -30.92 0.42 16.91
CA GLU A 374 -30.23 0.20 15.63
C GLU A 374 -30.55 1.30 14.62
N LEU A 375 -31.80 1.74 14.55
CA LEU A 375 -32.19 2.86 13.69
C LEU A 375 -31.51 4.16 14.12
N GLU A 376 -31.52 4.49 15.41
CA GLU A 376 -30.85 5.67 15.97
C GLU A 376 -29.34 5.67 15.66
N ASP A 377 -28.67 4.53 15.87
CA ASP A 377 -27.24 4.36 15.57
C ASP A 377 -26.96 4.52 14.07
N GLN A 378 -27.78 3.92 13.19
CA GLN A 378 -27.63 4.06 11.74
C GLN A 378 -27.92 5.48 11.26
N THR A 379 -28.92 6.17 11.82
CA THR A 379 -29.17 7.58 11.51
C THR A 379 -28.02 8.47 11.95
N ALA A 380 -27.45 8.26 13.13
CA ALA A 380 -26.29 9.03 13.60
C ALA A 380 -25.05 8.80 12.71
N LEU A 381 -24.84 7.57 12.23
CA LEU A 381 -23.77 7.27 11.27
C LEU A 381 -24.01 7.92 9.90
N ALA A 382 -25.26 7.94 9.42
CA ALA A 382 -25.63 8.59 8.17
C ALA A 382 -25.45 10.12 8.27
N ASP A 383 -25.93 10.74 9.34
CA ASP A 383 -25.78 12.17 9.60
C ASP A 383 -24.29 12.58 9.67
N ALA A 384 -23.47 11.79 10.37
CA ALA A 384 -22.03 12.02 10.42
C ALA A 384 -21.35 11.86 9.05
N ALA A 385 -21.80 10.90 8.23
CA ALA A 385 -21.29 10.74 6.87
C ALA A 385 -21.69 11.91 5.95
N GLU A 386 -22.92 12.41 6.07
CA GLU A 386 -23.38 13.61 5.36
C GLU A 386 -22.60 14.85 5.79
N GLU A 387 -22.35 15.04 7.08
CA GLU A 387 -21.54 16.16 7.57
C GLU A 387 -20.10 16.10 7.03
N ASN A 388 -19.49 14.92 7.02
CA ASN A 388 -18.17 14.72 6.42
C ASN A 388 -18.18 15.01 4.91
N LEU A 389 -19.22 14.61 4.19
CA LEU A 389 -19.37 14.88 2.76
C LEU A 389 -19.46 16.39 2.51
N LEU A 390 -20.29 17.11 3.27
CA LEU A 390 -20.39 18.57 3.21
C LEU A 390 -19.05 19.26 3.49
N GLN A 391 -18.28 18.79 4.47
CA GLN A 391 -16.94 19.31 4.74
C GLN A 391 -15.97 19.04 3.58
N CYS A 392 -16.00 17.85 2.99
CA CYS A 392 -15.19 17.52 1.82
C CYS A 392 -15.56 18.41 0.61
N ASP A 393 -16.86 18.63 0.38
CA ASP A 393 -17.35 19.49 -0.70
C ASP A 393 -16.92 20.96 -0.50
N ASP A 394 -16.99 21.50 0.73
CA ASP A 394 -16.51 22.84 1.04
C ASP A 394 -14.99 22.97 0.83
N VAL A 395 -14.21 21.95 1.20
CA VAL A 395 -12.77 21.90 0.91
C VAL A 395 -12.51 21.86 -0.60
N ILE A 396 -13.25 21.05 -1.36
CA ILE A 396 -13.14 20.98 -2.82
C ILE A 396 -13.49 22.34 -3.43
N GLU A 397 -14.57 22.99 -3.01
CA GLU A 397 -14.96 24.30 -3.53
C GLU A 397 -13.90 25.38 -3.24
N LYS A 398 -13.30 25.38 -2.05
CA LYS A 398 -12.16 26.25 -1.71
C LYS A 398 -10.94 25.97 -2.58
N LEU A 399 -10.63 24.71 -2.84
CA LEU A 399 -9.53 24.32 -3.72
C LEU A 399 -9.80 24.75 -5.17
N LEU A 400 -11.01 24.57 -5.68
CA LEU A 400 -11.44 25.02 -7.01
C LEU A 400 -11.26 26.54 -7.17
N LYS A 401 -11.76 27.32 -6.21
CA LYS A 401 -11.58 28.79 -6.18
C LYS A 401 -10.09 29.18 -6.07
N GLY A 402 -9.32 28.44 -5.28
CA GLY A 402 -7.87 28.61 -5.15
C GLY A 402 -7.13 28.38 -6.47
N ILE A 403 -7.45 27.30 -7.18
CA ILE A 403 -6.90 26.98 -8.50
C ILE A 403 -7.31 28.05 -9.53
N GLU A 404 -8.56 28.52 -9.50
CA GLU A 404 -9.02 29.61 -10.36
C GLU A 404 -8.24 30.91 -10.10
N SER A 405 -8.00 31.23 -8.84
CA SER A 405 -7.21 32.40 -8.44
C SER A 405 -5.75 32.30 -8.90
N LEU A 406 -5.14 31.12 -8.78
CA LEU A 406 -3.77 30.84 -9.27
C LEU A 406 -3.69 30.94 -10.79
N PHE A 407 -4.69 30.39 -11.47
CA PHE A 407 -4.78 30.45 -12.93
C PHE A 407 -4.84 31.90 -13.44
N LYS A 408 -5.65 32.75 -12.79
CA LYS A 408 -5.73 34.19 -13.07
C LYS A 408 -4.43 34.92 -12.71
N ALA A 409 -3.83 34.63 -11.56
CA ALA A 409 -2.62 35.29 -11.08
C ALA A 409 -1.40 35.02 -11.97
N ILE A 410 -1.26 33.79 -12.47
CA ILE A 410 -0.14 33.36 -13.32
C ILE A 410 -0.33 33.82 -14.79
N ARG A 411 -1.50 34.38 -15.13
CA ARG A 411 -1.92 34.77 -16.49
C ARG A 411 -1.71 33.63 -17.49
N CYS A 412 -2.30 32.48 -17.18
CA CYS A 412 -2.30 31.32 -18.08
C CYS A 412 -3.26 31.57 -19.27
N ASP A 413 -2.87 31.12 -20.47
CA ASP A 413 -3.69 31.29 -21.68
C ASP A 413 -4.87 30.28 -21.68
N ASN A 414 -6.10 30.78 -21.82
CA ASN A 414 -7.34 29.98 -21.85
C ASN A 414 -7.59 29.27 -23.19
N SER A 415 -6.92 29.71 -24.26
CA SER A 415 -7.17 29.29 -25.64
C SER A 415 -7.12 27.75 -25.87
N PRO A 416 -6.18 27.00 -25.27
CA PRO A 416 -6.12 25.54 -25.44
C PRO A 416 -7.26 24.80 -24.73
N ILE A 417 -7.82 25.40 -23.66
CA ILE A 417 -8.85 24.79 -22.81
C ILE A 417 -10.23 25.03 -23.43
N LEU A 418 -10.50 26.26 -23.90
CA LEU A 418 -11.74 26.64 -24.57
C LEU A 418 -11.98 25.86 -25.87
N GLN A 419 -10.91 25.51 -26.61
CA GLN A 419 -11.01 24.65 -27.79
C GLN A 419 -11.40 23.19 -27.47
N LEU A 420 -11.13 22.71 -26.26
CA LEU A 420 -11.33 21.31 -25.86
C LEU A 420 -12.63 21.09 -25.05
N LEU A 421 -13.06 22.10 -24.29
CA LEU A 421 -14.17 22.00 -23.32
C LEU A 421 -15.41 22.84 -23.69
N GLY A 422 -15.37 23.64 -24.76
CA GLY A 422 -16.48 24.54 -25.12
C GLY A 422 -16.65 25.71 -24.13
N ASP A 423 -17.84 26.33 -24.10
CA ASP A 423 -18.21 27.51 -23.29
C ASP A 423 -18.28 27.25 -21.76
N HIS A 424 -17.49 26.31 -21.23
CA HIS A 424 -17.35 26.10 -19.79
C HIS A 424 -16.11 26.81 -19.27
N GLU A 425 -16.23 28.12 -19.02
CA GLU A 425 -15.17 28.95 -18.41
C GLU A 425 -14.89 28.61 -16.93
N GLN A 426 -15.75 27.80 -16.31
CA GLN A 426 -15.67 27.47 -14.88
C GLN A 426 -14.90 26.15 -14.63
N ILE A 427 -14.05 26.17 -13.60
CA ILE A 427 -13.30 25.01 -13.15
C ILE A 427 -14.23 24.08 -12.35
N THR A 428 -14.62 22.97 -12.97
CA THR A 428 -15.36 21.88 -12.31
C THR A 428 -14.43 20.73 -11.95
N THR A 429 -14.85 19.86 -11.03
CA THR A 429 -14.06 18.71 -10.53
C THR A 429 -13.52 17.81 -11.65
N SER A 430 -14.28 17.62 -12.73
CA SER A 430 -13.85 16.88 -13.92
C SER A 430 -12.74 17.57 -14.73
N ASN A 431 -12.64 18.90 -14.62
CA ASN A 431 -11.81 19.74 -15.48
C ASN A 431 -10.53 20.22 -14.77
N VAL A 432 -10.50 20.14 -13.42
CA VAL A 432 -9.39 20.57 -12.55
C VAL A 432 -8.02 20.10 -13.05
N MET A 433 -7.92 18.84 -13.45
CA MET A 433 -6.63 18.25 -13.80
C MET A 433 -6.03 18.86 -15.06
N LEU A 434 -6.87 19.31 -15.99
CA LEU A 434 -6.45 20.02 -17.20
C LEU A 434 -5.93 21.42 -16.86
N TYR A 435 -6.62 22.15 -15.97
CA TYR A 435 -6.18 23.47 -15.50
C TYR A 435 -4.86 23.38 -14.72
N LEU A 436 -4.71 22.39 -13.83
CA LEU A 436 -3.46 22.15 -13.09
C LEU A 436 -2.29 21.80 -14.02
N GLY A 437 -2.49 20.98 -15.05
CA GLY A 437 -1.44 20.66 -16.02
C GLY A 437 -0.96 21.88 -16.83
N ILE A 438 -1.83 22.87 -17.05
CA ILE A 438 -1.47 24.12 -17.73
C ILE A 438 -0.76 25.07 -16.79
N ILE A 439 -1.23 25.18 -15.54
CA ILE A 439 -0.54 25.89 -14.46
C ILE A 439 0.87 25.31 -14.28
N GLU A 440 1.00 23.98 -14.24
CA GLU A 440 2.29 23.30 -14.11
C GLU A 440 3.23 23.68 -15.27
N LYS A 441 2.80 23.52 -16.53
CA LYS A 441 3.61 23.92 -17.70
C LYS A 441 4.07 25.38 -17.62
N ARG A 442 3.19 26.29 -17.16
CA ARG A 442 3.51 27.71 -17.04
C ARG A 442 4.47 27.99 -15.87
N ILE A 443 4.27 27.33 -14.73
CA ILE A 443 5.19 27.38 -13.59
C ILE A 443 6.56 26.84 -14.00
N THR A 444 6.63 25.72 -14.71
CA THR A 444 7.89 25.16 -15.23
C THR A 444 8.57 26.16 -16.17
N GLN A 445 7.84 26.81 -17.08
CA GLN A 445 8.39 27.88 -17.93
C GLN A 445 8.92 29.07 -17.11
N MET A 446 8.22 29.48 -16.05
CA MET A 446 8.68 30.52 -15.14
C MET A 446 9.91 30.07 -14.35
N PHE A 447 9.95 28.83 -13.84
CA PHE A 447 11.13 28.24 -13.22
C PHE A 447 12.30 28.18 -14.18
N HIS A 448 12.11 27.85 -15.46
CA HIS A 448 13.18 27.90 -16.45
C HIS A 448 13.69 29.34 -16.64
N LYS A 449 12.80 30.34 -16.68
CA LYS A 449 13.19 31.76 -16.74
C LYS A 449 13.93 32.22 -15.48
N VAL A 450 13.42 31.86 -14.30
CA VAL A 450 14.03 32.19 -13.00
C VAL A 450 15.35 31.47 -12.85
N TYR A 451 15.46 30.17 -13.15
CA TYR A 451 16.71 29.41 -13.14
C TYR A 451 17.75 30.00 -14.10
N TRP A 452 17.33 30.50 -15.26
CA TRP A 452 18.22 31.25 -16.15
C TRP A 452 18.69 32.58 -15.55
N LEU A 453 17.80 33.30 -14.85
CA LEU A 453 18.13 34.54 -14.14
C LEU A 453 18.98 34.30 -12.88
N ASP A 454 18.78 33.20 -12.18
CA ASP A 454 19.49 32.76 -10.95
C ASP A 454 20.86 32.13 -11.30
N LYS A 455 20.99 31.55 -12.50
CA LYS A 455 22.29 31.20 -13.09
C LYS A 455 23.08 32.44 -13.53
N ALA A 456 22.41 33.53 -13.87
CA ALA A 456 23.03 34.81 -14.22
C ALA A 456 23.35 35.68 -12.99
N ALA A 457 22.55 35.60 -11.92
CA ALA A 457 22.77 36.26 -10.64
C ALA A 457 23.01 35.20 -9.56
N LYS A 458 24.27 35.00 -9.16
CA LYS A 458 24.67 34.10 -8.05
C LYS A 458 23.98 34.52 -6.74
N MET A 459 22.75 34.07 -6.48
CA MET A 459 22.10 34.19 -5.18
C MET A 459 21.92 32.83 -4.54
N GLN A 460 22.24 32.78 -3.25
CA GLN A 460 22.29 31.57 -2.42
C GLN A 460 20.91 30.99 -2.18
N GLN A 461 20.83 29.66 -2.27
CA GLN A 461 19.68 28.84 -1.88
C GLN A 461 19.27 29.11 -0.42
N LEU A 462 18.04 29.58 -0.22
CA LEU A 462 17.35 29.54 1.06
C LEU A 462 16.96 28.09 1.38
N ARG A 463 17.75 27.44 2.24
CA ARG A 463 17.36 26.22 2.94
C ARG A 463 16.22 26.58 3.90
N LEU A 464 15.09 25.91 3.78
CA LEU A 464 14.08 25.86 4.82
C LEU A 464 14.57 24.89 5.90
N ASP A 465 14.86 25.40 7.09
CA ASP A 465 15.21 24.60 8.26
C ASP A 465 14.03 23.72 8.69
N GLU A 466 14.24 22.40 8.65
CA GLU A 466 13.30 21.39 9.17
C GLU A 466 13.14 21.43 10.70
N GLU A 467 13.87 22.29 11.42
CA GLU A 467 13.85 22.37 12.88
C GLU A 467 12.62 23.10 13.45
N ARG A 468 11.77 23.71 12.62
CA ARG A 468 10.57 24.46 13.06
C ARG A 468 9.25 23.70 12.95
N LYS A 469 9.26 22.36 13.02
CA LYS A 469 8.02 21.59 13.27
C LYS A 469 7.78 21.52 14.79
N PRO A 470 6.65 22.02 15.32
CA PRO A 470 6.33 21.86 16.74
C PRO A 470 6.15 20.36 17.02
N ARG A 471 7.11 19.77 17.73
CA ARG A 471 6.99 18.39 18.23
C ARG A 471 6.08 18.42 19.45
N LEU A 472 4.90 17.82 19.33
CA LEU A 472 4.04 17.50 20.48
C LEU A 472 4.83 16.59 21.43
N LYS A 473 5.24 17.13 22.57
CA LYS A 473 5.72 16.33 23.70
C LYS A 473 4.47 15.85 24.44
N VAL A 474 4.05 14.62 24.17
CA VAL A 474 3.06 13.94 24.99
C VAL A 474 3.72 13.71 26.36
N PRO A 475 3.14 14.18 27.47
CA PRO A 475 3.68 13.93 28.81
C PRO A 475 3.75 12.41 29.05
N HIS A 476 4.82 11.95 29.70
CA HIS A 476 4.89 10.56 30.13
C HIS A 476 3.71 10.27 31.07
N VAL A 477 3.05 9.12 30.89
CA VAL A 477 1.85 8.71 31.66
C VAL A 477 2.10 8.75 33.18
N GLU A 478 3.35 8.56 33.60
CA GLU A 478 3.83 8.68 34.98
C GLU A 478 3.65 10.08 35.60
N GLN A 479 3.52 11.13 34.78
CA GLN A 479 3.27 12.50 35.22
C GLN A 479 1.77 12.84 35.34
N ILE A 480 0.89 12.00 34.77
CA ILE A 480 -0.58 12.19 34.78
C ILE A 480 -1.23 11.32 35.87
N ALA A 481 -0.67 10.12 36.14
CA ALA A 481 -1.04 9.28 37.27
C ALA A 481 0.20 8.51 37.78
N SER A 482 0.56 8.73 39.05
CA SER A 482 1.84 8.27 39.62
C SER A 482 1.97 6.74 39.72
N THR A 483 0.87 6.00 39.90
CA THR A 483 0.87 4.52 39.91
C THR A 483 -0.50 3.94 39.55
N GLN A 484 -0.53 2.72 39.04
CA GLN A 484 -1.76 1.93 38.92
C GLN A 484 -2.29 1.56 40.32
N PRO A 485 -3.62 1.49 40.52
CA PRO A 485 -4.19 1.08 41.80
C PRO A 485 -3.71 -0.31 42.21
N CYS A 486 -3.38 -0.47 43.50
CA CYS A 486 -2.87 -1.70 44.05
C CYS A 486 -3.95 -2.77 44.02
N ALA A 487 -3.76 -3.78 43.18
CA ALA A 487 -4.69 -4.91 43.02
C ALA A 487 -5.11 -5.55 44.36
N LEU A 488 -4.21 -5.59 45.35
CA LEU A 488 -4.46 -6.20 46.66
C LEU A 488 -5.30 -5.34 47.60
N CYS A 489 -5.20 -4.01 47.47
CA CYS A 489 -6.03 -3.09 48.26
C CYS A 489 -7.44 -3.00 47.66
N VAL A 490 -7.54 -3.03 46.32
CA VAL A 490 -8.81 -3.12 45.59
C VAL A 490 -9.54 -4.43 45.90
N GLU A 491 -8.83 -5.56 45.91
CA GLU A 491 -9.42 -6.86 46.30
C GLU A 491 -9.93 -6.86 47.74
N LYS A 492 -9.26 -6.17 48.68
CA LYS A 492 -9.71 -6.09 50.08
C LYS A 492 -11.01 -5.29 50.23
N GLU A 493 -11.16 -4.18 49.52
CA GLU A 493 -12.40 -3.39 49.54
C GLU A 493 -13.58 -4.20 49.00
N GLU A 494 -13.38 -4.89 47.88
CA GLU A 494 -14.41 -5.76 47.29
C GLU A 494 -14.75 -6.93 48.22
N LEU A 495 -13.77 -7.49 48.94
CA LEU A 495 -14.00 -8.56 49.94
C LEU A 495 -14.61 -8.06 51.26
N GLN A 496 -14.60 -6.75 51.55
CA GLN A 496 -15.31 -6.17 52.69
C GLN A 496 -16.81 -6.03 52.43
N ILE A 497 -17.24 -6.15 51.17
CA ILE A 497 -18.65 -6.17 50.78
C ILE A 497 -19.16 -7.60 50.94
N VAL A 498 -19.33 -8.01 52.19
CA VAL A 498 -19.97 -9.28 52.52
C VAL A 498 -21.46 -9.02 52.72
N SER A 499 -22.29 -9.45 51.77
CA SER A 499 -23.75 -9.47 51.91
C SER A 499 -24.18 -10.83 52.48
N GLU A 500 -24.91 -10.84 53.61
CA GLU A 500 -25.32 -12.07 54.29
C GLU A 500 -26.55 -12.76 53.64
N GLY A 501 -26.71 -12.68 52.31
CA GLY A 501 -27.87 -13.26 51.61
C GLY A 501 -27.68 -13.49 50.10
N LEU A 502 -28.67 -14.10 49.45
CA LEU A 502 -28.71 -14.29 47.99
C LEU A 502 -28.77 -12.92 47.29
N GLU A 503 -27.66 -12.51 46.66
CA GLU A 503 -27.61 -11.26 45.90
C GLU A 503 -28.51 -11.33 44.66
N GLN A 504 -29.52 -10.46 44.60
CA GLN A 504 -30.29 -10.25 43.39
C GLN A 504 -29.53 -9.31 42.43
N PRO A 505 -29.56 -9.57 41.11
CA PRO A 505 -28.86 -8.72 40.14
C PRO A 505 -29.42 -7.29 40.19
N LEU A 506 -28.52 -6.30 40.31
CA LEU A 506 -28.91 -4.89 40.38
C LEU A 506 -29.63 -4.47 39.10
N THR A 507 -30.70 -3.68 39.27
CA THR A 507 -31.31 -3.00 38.13
C THR A 507 -30.37 -1.91 37.59
N ARG A 508 -30.49 -1.58 36.30
CA ARG A 508 -29.63 -0.57 35.63
C ARG A 508 -29.59 0.77 36.39
N ASN A 509 -30.71 1.19 36.98
CA ASN A 509 -30.80 2.44 37.74
C ASN A 509 -30.05 2.36 39.08
N GLU A 510 -30.12 1.22 39.78
CA GLU A 510 -29.40 0.99 41.03
C GLU A 510 -27.89 0.88 40.81
N ALA A 511 -27.47 0.20 39.73
CA ALA A 511 -26.08 0.13 39.32
C ALA A 511 -25.51 1.53 39.01
N THR A 512 -26.26 2.35 38.26
CA THR A 512 -25.84 3.72 37.91
C THR A 512 -25.72 4.61 39.14
N LYS A 513 -26.60 4.43 40.14
CA LYS A 513 -26.57 5.19 41.40
C LYS A 513 -25.40 4.79 42.29
N LYS A 514 -25.12 3.48 42.42
CA LYS A 514 -23.94 2.98 43.15
C LYS A 514 -22.63 3.41 42.48
N LEU A 515 -22.60 3.44 41.15
CA LEU A 515 -21.41 3.86 40.39
C LEU A 515 -21.10 5.35 40.57
N LYS A 516 -22.14 6.20 40.66
CA LYS A 516 -21.97 7.63 41.00
C LYS A 516 -21.44 7.82 42.42
N GLN A 517 -21.93 7.04 43.39
CA GLN A 517 -21.42 7.08 44.76
C GLN A 517 -19.96 6.62 44.86
N ARG A 518 -19.59 5.54 44.15
CA ARG A 518 -18.19 5.08 44.05
C ARG A 518 -17.27 6.15 43.45
N LEU A 519 -17.71 6.87 42.42
CA LEU A 519 -16.90 7.93 41.78
C LEU A 519 -16.67 9.17 42.66
N GLU A 520 -17.43 9.34 43.75
CA GLU A 520 -17.26 10.44 44.71
C GLU A 520 -16.22 10.13 45.80
N GLU A 521 -15.81 8.86 45.95
CA GLU A 521 -14.84 8.43 46.97
C GLU A 521 -13.39 8.66 46.51
N ASP A 522 -12.53 9.12 47.43
CA ASP A 522 -11.16 9.53 47.14
C ASP A 522 -10.20 8.32 47.21
N TYR A 523 -9.95 7.67 46.06
CA TYR A 523 -9.13 6.44 45.95
C TYR A 523 -7.62 6.66 45.95
N SER A 524 -7.17 7.83 46.41
CA SER A 524 -5.74 8.19 46.46
C SER A 524 -4.90 7.20 47.29
N GLU A 525 -5.50 6.54 48.28
CA GLU A 525 -4.85 5.52 49.12
C GLU A 525 -4.63 4.17 48.41
N LEU A 526 -5.32 3.91 47.30
CA LEU A 526 -5.15 2.69 46.50
C LEU A 526 -4.01 2.83 45.48
N LEU A 527 -3.57 4.05 45.18
CA LEU A 527 -2.56 4.33 44.16
C LEU A 527 -1.15 4.14 44.72
N HIS A 528 -0.75 2.87 44.86
CA HIS A 528 0.62 2.49 45.16
C HIS A 528 1.00 1.18 44.47
N ASN A 529 2.30 0.99 44.21
CA ASN A 529 2.78 -0.28 43.66
C ASN A 529 2.63 -1.42 44.70
N ILE A 530 2.52 -2.65 44.21
CA ILE A 530 2.34 -3.86 45.05
C ILE A 530 3.48 -4.02 46.07
N SER A 531 4.69 -3.56 45.72
CA SER A 531 5.88 -3.55 46.58
C SER A 531 5.78 -2.61 47.79
N GLY A 532 4.98 -1.54 47.71
CA GLY A 532 4.71 -0.59 48.79
C GLY A 532 3.46 -0.89 49.63
N CYS A 533 2.76 -2.01 49.36
CA CYS A 533 1.53 -2.37 50.05
C CYS A 533 1.78 -2.80 51.51
N HIS A 534 1.05 -2.19 52.45
CA HIS A 534 1.18 -2.45 53.89
C HIS A 534 0.33 -3.62 54.42
N LEU A 535 -0.43 -4.33 53.56
CA LEU A 535 -1.30 -5.42 53.99
C LEU A 535 -0.50 -6.66 54.47
N PRO A 536 -0.67 -7.14 55.74
CA PRO A 536 0.15 -8.21 56.32
C PRO A 536 0.08 -9.57 55.60
N ALA A 537 -1.04 -9.86 54.93
CA ALA A 537 -1.24 -11.11 54.18
C ALA A 537 -0.62 -11.07 52.77
N ALA A 538 -0.44 -9.88 52.19
CA ALA A 538 0.02 -9.67 50.82
C ALA A 538 1.45 -10.17 50.57
N ARG A 539 2.39 -9.90 51.49
CA ARG A 539 3.80 -10.34 51.37
C ARG A 539 3.94 -11.87 51.41
N LYS A 540 3.11 -12.56 52.21
CA LYS A 540 3.18 -14.03 52.40
C LYS A 540 2.64 -14.82 51.22
N ILE A 541 1.59 -14.31 50.54
CA ILE A 541 0.97 -15.01 49.40
C ILE A 541 1.86 -14.90 48.15
N ILE A 542 2.51 -13.75 47.95
CA ILE A 542 3.43 -13.55 46.81
C ILE A 542 4.73 -14.34 46.99
N GLN A 543 5.33 -14.37 48.19
CA GLN A 543 6.52 -15.21 48.43
C GLN A 543 6.26 -16.71 48.20
N LYS A 544 5.02 -17.18 48.38
CA LYS A 544 4.60 -18.56 48.08
C LYS A 544 4.31 -18.85 46.60
N ARG A 545 4.15 -17.83 45.74
CA ARG A 545 3.97 -18.02 44.29
C ARG A 545 5.30 -18.04 43.53
N TYR A 546 6.38 -17.59 44.16
CA TYR A 546 7.73 -17.48 43.55
C TYR A 546 8.78 -18.38 44.24
N GLN A 547 8.36 -19.24 45.18
CA GLN A 547 9.07 -20.44 45.62
C GLN A 547 8.33 -21.65 45.07
#